data_AF-A0A358NA59-F1
#
_entry.id   AF-A0A358NA59-F1
#
_cell.length_a   1.000
_cell.length_b   1.000
_cell.length_c   1.000
_cell.angle_alpha   90.00
_cell.angle_beta   90.00
_cell.angle_gamma   90.00
#
_symmetry.space_group_name_H-M   'P 1'
#
loop_
_entity.id
_entity.type
_entity.pdbx_description
1 polymer ?
#
loop_
_entity_poly.entity_id
_entity_poly.type
_entity_poly.pdbx_seq_one_letter_code
_entity_poly.pdbx_strand_id
1 'polypeptide(L)'
;MIHIDTMKSAVCLPLLLTFLLTPTLATAQFAGMRARVPADANTLVLINAQKMFGSRIADREGWQAKRQAAYDAGISALPPGATEVLIAGRHDLHFGHEALWELGMMKFSQDKAVLDVATHYGGSMDEIGGHTAVRLPDDHFVLQMGPAFMASYTPANRQDVSRWLRQTNVSTPGGHLAPYLQEAFNYATKVGTPIIMAMDLGGLVSLTEIEQRIAKLDALKGADIPAKELVSLLQGIQGITLGISIDDSELGAVRVDFADSAECLAKVGKPLLLEILRNQGAMIDDFQQWEPSVSGNTFMLRGNLGEEGTRKLMSVMELPASMTHAVQDAKSEHANDPKKKTLLATQQYWNSLTALMDDLHDDHHFQSFGQGAIWYDKYSRKIDRLPILNVDPDLVSFGATIAATFRNCEALMKGVGRSSALRVSQTGGTGTSGYSNSSYGGYRASMGYGSTPYGPQGMGSGVSAMNASRQQQGSEIAQIHMQERARGAKSLGDIWSQIEGETAAMRRQLVNKYSADFK
;
A
#
# COMPACT_ATOMS: atom_id res chain seq x y z
N MET A 1 25.54 73.57 -16.20
CA MET A 1 25.70 72.09 -16.16
C MET A 1 24.46 71.53 -15.51
N ILE A 2 23.77 70.64 -16.21
CA ILE A 2 22.37 70.29 -16.01
C ILE A 2 22.19 69.52 -14.68
N HIS A 3 21.38 70.08 -13.77
CA HIS A 3 20.79 69.36 -12.64
C HIS A 3 19.37 68.98 -13.02
N ILE A 4 19.11 67.67 -13.12
CA ILE A 4 17.77 67.08 -13.17
C ILE A 4 17.51 66.57 -11.77
N ASP A 5 16.48 67.09 -11.11
CA ASP A 5 15.61 66.30 -10.23
C ASP A 5 14.48 67.17 -9.73
N THR A 6 13.24 66.78 -10.03
CA THR A 6 12.14 66.56 -9.07
C THR A 6 10.81 66.52 -9.80
N MET A 7 9.90 65.70 -9.25
CA MET A 7 8.50 65.48 -9.63
C MET A 7 8.24 64.37 -10.65
N LYS A 8 8.05 63.15 -10.12
CA LYS A 8 6.89 62.26 -10.40
C LYS A 8 7.08 60.93 -9.65
N SER A 9 6.79 60.90 -8.35
CA SER A 9 6.70 59.62 -7.61
C SER A 9 5.85 59.71 -6.34
N ALA A 10 4.69 60.37 -6.41
CA ALA A 10 3.82 60.57 -5.25
C ALA A 10 2.43 59.92 -5.36
N VAL A 11 2.18 59.05 -6.37
CA VAL A 11 0.84 58.45 -6.58
C VAL A 11 0.83 56.91 -6.48
N CYS A 12 1.99 56.22 -6.47
CA CYS A 12 2.03 54.75 -6.43
C CYS A 12 2.13 54.12 -5.03
N LEU A 13 2.33 54.90 -3.96
CA LEU A 13 2.57 54.35 -2.62
C LEU A 13 1.31 53.84 -1.87
N PRO A 14 0.08 54.39 -2.03
CA PRO A 14 -1.07 53.89 -1.26
C PRO A 14 -1.74 52.65 -1.87
N LEU A 15 -1.43 52.28 -3.13
CA LEU A 15 -1.98 51.08 -3.77
C LEU A 15 -1.17 49.81 -3.44
N LEU A 16 0.11 49.94 -3.09
CA LEU A 16 0.97 48.78 -2.78
C LEU A 16 0.76 48.25 -1.36
N LEU A 17 0.25 49.07 -0.43
CA LEU A 17 0.06 48.69 0.97
C LEU A 17 -1.26 47.96 1.23
N THR A 18 -2.25 48.08 0.34
CA THR A 18 -3.54 47.37 0.45
C THR A 18 -3.47 45.92 -0.06
N PHE A 19 -2.45 45.57 -0.86
CA PHE A 19 -2.21 44.18 -1.29
C PHE A 19 -1.47 43.31 -0.27
N LEU A 20 -0.83 43.91 0.76
CA LEU A 20 -0.06 43.19 1.78
C LEU A 20 -0.88 42.80 3.03
N LEU A 21 -2.15 43.22 3.11
CA LEU A 21 -3.01 43.01 4.28
C LEU A 21 -4.29 42.21 3.98
N THR A 22 -4.40 41.60 2.81
CA THR A 22 -5.37 40.51 2.65
C THR A 22 -4.73 39.25 3.21
N PRO A 23 -5.13 38.75 4.40
CA PRO A 23 -4.87 37.35 4.68
C PRO A 23 -5.55 36.59 3.55
N THR A 24 -4.77 35.98 2.68
CA THR A 24 -5.30 34.85 1.93
C THR A 24 -5.82 33.92 3.01
N LEU A 25 -7.14 33.76 3.07
CA LEU A 25 -7.75 32.66 3.80
C LEU A 25 -7.20 31.42 3.10
N ALA A 26 -6.03 30.95 3.54
CA ALA A 26 -5.55 29.63 3.24
C ALA A 26 -6.63 28.73 3.84
N THR A 27 -7.56 28.27 3.01
CA THR A 27 -8.42 27.14 3.34
C THR A 27 -7.47 26.05 3.81
N ALA A 28 -7.48 25.77 5.11
CA ALA A 28 -6.53 24.83 5.68
C ALA A 28 -6.69 23.49 4.95
N GLN A 29 -5.61 23.01 4.35
CA GLN A 29 -5.60 21.75 3.63
C GLN A 29 -6.06 20.63 4.58
N PHE A 30 -6.97 19.77 4.10
CA PHE A 30 -7.64 18.74 4.89
C PHE A 30 -8.44 19.29 6.10
N ALA A 31 -8.91 20.54 6.04
CA ALA A 31 -9.69 21.17 7.12
C ALA A 31 -10.85 20.25 7.55
N GLY A 32 -11.00 20.05 8.87
CA GLY A 32 -12.04 19.22 9.46
C GLY A 32 -11.81 17.70 9.35
N MET A 33 -10.97 17.21 8.41
CA MET A 33 -10.69 15.77 8.28
C MET A 33 -9.81 15.25 9.41
N ARG A 34 -8.75 16.01 9.78
CA ARG A 34 -7.83 15.59 10.87
C ARG A 34 -8.55 15.33 12.19
N ALA A 35 -9.49 16.19 12.56
CA ALA A 35 -10.25 16.07 13.80
C ALA A 35 -11.14 14.81 13.84
N ARG A 36 -11.36 14.18 12.68
CA ARG A 36 -12.16 12.97 12.51
C ARG A 36 -11.33 11.69 12.52
N VAL A 37 -10.01 11.76 12.64
CA VAL A 37 -9.16 10.55 12.71
C VAL A 37 -9.14 10.04 14.16
N PRO A 38 -9.48 8.76 14.41
CA PRO A 38 -9.33 8.15 15.73
C PRO A 38 -7.90 8.20 16.25
N ALA A 39 -7.74 8.30 17.57
CA ALA A 39 -6.43 8.44 18.20
C ALA A 39 -5.56 7.17 18.14
N ASP A 40 -6.19 6.00 17.96
CA ASP A 40 -5.50 4.71 17.82
C ASP A 40 -5.12 4.38 16.36
N ALA A 41 -5.21 5.35 15.45
CA ALA A 41 -4.70 5.21 14.09
C ALA A 41 -3.17 5.00 14.10
N ASN A 42 -2.68 4.01 13.36
CA ASN A 42 -1.24 3.81 13.12
C ASN A 42 -0.83 3.97 11.65
N THR A 43 -1.80 4.19 10.75
CA THR A 43 -1.56 4.50 9.34
C THR A 43 -2.32 5.76 8.94
N LEU A 44 -1.70 6.61 8.12
CA LEU A 44 -2.30 7.83 7.56
C LEU A 44 -1.87 8.01 6.10
N VAL A 45 -2.83 8.24 5.21
CA VAL A 45 -2.61 8.62 3.82
C VAL A 45 -3.33 9.93 3.54
N LEU A 46 -2.64 10.86 2.88
CA LEU A 46 -3.13 12.19 2.53
C LEU A 46 -2.88 12.39 1.04
N ILE A 47 -3.94 12.65 0.27
CA ILE A 47 -3.85 12.94 -1.15
C ILE A 47 -4.55 14.28 -1.42
N ASN A 48 -3.78 15.26 -1.87
CA ASN A 48 -4.28 16.52 -2.40
C ASN A 48 -4.50 16.36 -3.90
N ALA A 49 -5.63 15.78 -4.28
CA ALA A 49 -6.01 15.55 -5.66
C ALA A 49 -6.06 16.85 -6.46
N GLN A 50 -6.54 17.94 -5.84
CA GLN A 50 -6.58 19.25 -6.49
C GLN A 50 -5.19 19.74 -6.89
N LYS A 51 -4.19 19.62 -6.00
CA LYS A 51 -2.80 20.01 -6.31
C LYS A 51 -2.15 19.06 -7.30
N MET A 52 -2.38 17.75 -7.16
CA MET A 52 -1.84 16.73 -8.06
C MET A 52 -2.30 16.96 -9.51
N PHE A 53 -3.61 17.07 -9.74
CA PHE A 53 -4.17 17.24 -11.08
C PHE A 53 -4.15 18.68 -11.60
N GLY A 54 -3.71 19.65 -10.77
CA GLY A 54 -3.44 21.02 -11.17
C GLY A 54 -1.95 21.33 -11.35
N SER A 55 -1.09 20.30 -11.42
CA SER A 55 0.35 20.42 -11.60
C SER A 55 0.73 20.61 -13.08
N ARG A 56 1.92 21.15 -13.34
CA ARG A 56 2.41 21.41 -14.70
C ARG A 56 2.59 20.14 -15.53
N ILE A 57 3.06 19.05 -14.90
CA ILE A 57 3.12 17.73 -15.53
C ILE A 57 1.73 17.17 -15.86
N ALA A 58 0.76 17.35 -14.96
CA ALA A 58 -0.61 16.90 -15.18
C ALA A 58 -1.26 17.58 -16.39
N ASP A 59 -1.03 18.88 -16.57
CA ASP A 59 -1.48 19.64 -17.74
C ASP A 59 -0.78 19.16 -19.03
N ARG A 60 0.56 19.04 -18.98
CA ARG A 60 1.39 18.60 -20.12
C ARG A 60 0.99 17.23 -20.63
N GLU A 61 0.61 16.32 -19.75
CA GLU A 61 0.33 14.92 -20.06
C GLU A 61 -1.16 14.57 -20.09
N GLY A 62 -2.03 15.56 -19.94
CA GLY A 62 -3.47 15.41 -20.05
C GLY A 62 -4.09 14.52 -18.95
N TRP A 63 -3.56 14.57 -17.73
CA TRP A 63 -3.97 13.66 -16.64
C TRP A 63 -5.44 13.80 -16.26
N GLN A 64 -6.06 14.98 -16.40
CA GLN A 64 -7.49 15.15 -16.15
C GLN A 64 -8.36 14.28 -17.08
N ALA A 65 -8.05 14.29 -18.38
CA ALA A 65 -8.76 13.46 -19.36
C ALA A 65 -8.51 11.97 -19.11
N LYS A 66 -7.26 11.60 -18.80
CA LYS A 66 -6.91 10.22 -18.42
C LYS A 66 -7.62 9.76 -17.15
N ARG A 67 -7.72 10.63 -16.14
CA ARG A 67 -8.45 10.37 -14.89
C ARG A 67 -9.92 10.13 -15.16
N GLN A 68 -10.56 10.98 -15.96
CA GLN A 68 -11.96 10.81 -16.36
C GLN A 68 -12.17 9.48 -17.08
N ALA A 69 -11.35 9.18 -18.09
CA ALA A 69 -11.45 7.94 -18.85
C ALA A 69 -11.21 6.70 -17.98
N ALA A 70 -10.19 6.71 -17.12
CA ALA A 70 -9.90 5.61 -16.21
C ALA A 70 -11.01 5.42 -15.17
N TYR A 71 -11.62 6.50 -14.71
CA TYR A 71 -12.76 6.45 -13.80
C TYR A 71 -14.03 5.90 -14.49
N ASP A 72 -14.34 6.37 -15.70
CA ASP A 72 -15.47 5.88 -16.49
C ASP A 72 -15.32 4.41 -16.87
N ALA A 73 -14.07 3.97 -17.09
CA ALA A 73 -13.72 2.57 -17.31
C ALA A 73 -13.67 1.74 -16.02
N GLY A 74 -13.87 2.34 -14.84
CA GLY A 74 -13.82 1.64 -13.55
C GLY A 74 -12.43 1.18 -13.12
N ILE A 75 -11.38 1.73 -13.71
CA ILE A 75 -9.96 1.44 -13.44
C ILE A 75 -9.42 2.34 -12.31
N SER A 76 -9.90 3.59 -12.22
CA SER A 76 -9.48 4.55 -11.18
C SER A 76 -10.49 4.67 -10.06
N ALA A 77 -10.01 4.49 -8.83
CA ALA A 77 -10.76 4.70 -7.59
C ALA A 77 -10.79 6.19 -7.16
N LEU A 78 -10.29 7.15 -7.94
CA LEU A 78 -10.29 8.57 -7.54
C LEU A 78 -11.23 9.39 -8.44
N PRO A 79 -12.46 9.73 -7.99
CA PRO A 79 -13.45 10.37 -8.84
C PRO A 79 -12.98 11.75 -9.31
N PRO A 80 -13.24 12.16 -10.56
CA PRO A 80 -12.81 13.44 -11.15
C PRO A 80 -13.11 14.68 -10.29
N GLY A 81 -14.20 14.66 -9.53
CA GLY A 81 -14.59 15.74 -8.62
C GLY A 81 -13.89 15.78 -7.26
N ALA A 82 -13.08 14.77 -6.89
CA ALA A 82 -12.39 14.74 -5.60
C ALA A 82 -11.26 15.78 -5.54
N THR A 83 -11.21 16.55 -4.46
CA THR A 83 -10.22 17.61 -4.20
C THR A 83 -9.21 17.21 -3.13
N GLU A 84 -9.68 16.60 -2.04
CA GLU A 84 -8.87 16.14 -0.92
C GLU A 84 -9.33 14.76 -0.48
N VAL A 85 -8.37 13.90 -0.16
CA VAL A 85 -8.61 12.55 0.34
C VAL A 85 -7.73 12.31 1.56
N LEU A 86 -8.33 11.77 2.61
CA LEU A 86 -7.63 11.27 3.79
C LEU A 86 -8.05 9.82 4.01
N ILE A 87 -7.09 8.91 4.13
CA ILE A 87 -7.32 7.56 4.62
C ILE A 87 -6.57 7.41 5.94
N ALA A 88 -7.20 6.82 6.94
CA ALA A 88 -6.56 6.45 8.18
C ALA A 88 -6.99 5.04 8.58
N GLY A 89 -6.14 4.32 9.28
CA GLY A 89 -6.46 2.98 9.71
C GLY A 89 -5.68 2.56 10.94
N ARG A 90 -6.16 1.47 11.53
CA ARG A 90 -5.41 0.69 12.51
C ARG A 90 -5.13 -0.69 11.93
N HIS A 91 -3.90 -0.91 11.50
CA HIS A 91 -3.42 -2.17 10.93
C HIS A 91 -2.71 -3.01 11.98
N ASP A 92 -2.89 -4.34 11.94
CA ASP A 92 -2.08 -5.26 12.75
C ASP A 92 -0.71 -5.48 12.09
N LEU A 93 0.17 -4.49 12.19
CA LEU A 93 1.49 -4.55 11.55
C LEU A 93 2.39 -5.70 12.07
N HIS A 94 1.99 -6.42 13.13
CA HIS A 94 2.76 -7.50 13.75
C HIS A 94 2.36 -8.89 13.23
N PHE A 95 1.06 -9.20 13.14
CA PHE A 95 0.57 -10.54 12.79
C PHE A 95 -0.09 -10.64 11.40
N GLY A 96 -0.44 -9.53 10.74
CA GLY A 96 -0.96 -9.56 9.38
C GLY A 96 -1.38 -8.19 8.86
N HIS A 97 -1.23 -7.92 7.56
CA HIS A 97 -1.55 -6.61 6.97
C HIS A 97 -3.04 -6.22 6.98
N GLU A 98 -3.90 -6.93 7.70
CA GLU A 98 -5.32 -6.62 7.80
C GLU A 98 -5.55 -5.43 8.73
N ALA A 99 -6.39 -4.52 8.27
CA ALA A 99 -6.87 -3.43 9.08
C ALA A 99 -7.95 -3.94 10.05
N LEU A 100 -7.79 -3.61 11.33
CA LEU A 100 -8.87 -3.75 12.31
C LEU A 100 -10.02 -2.80 11.98
N TRP A 101 -9.68 -1.61 11.51
CA TRP A 101 -10.61 -0.66 10.91
C TRP A 101 -9.87 0.26 9.93
N GLU A 102 -10.60 0.73 8.91
CA GLU A 102 -10.16 1.78 8.00
C GLU A 102 -11.24 2.84 7.86
N LEU A 103 -10.79 4.09 7.87
CA LEU A 103 -11.58 5.28 7.65
C LEU A 103 -11.07 5.95 6.37
N GLY A 104 -11.96 6.20 5.42
CA GLY A 104 -11.66 7.08 4.29
C GLY A 104 -12.53 8.33 4.35
N MET A 105 -12.00 9.45 3.91
CA MET A 105 -12.66 10.75 3.91
C MET A 105 -12.32 11.46 2.63
N MET A 106 -13.33 12.00 1.96
CA MET A 106 -13.18 12.63 0.66
C MET A 106 -14.00 13.90 0.58
N LYS A 107 -13.33 14.99 0.16
CA LYS A 107 -14.00 16.23 -0.24
C LYS A 107 -14.10 16.31 -1.76
N PHE A 108 -15.13 17.01 -2.20
CA PHE A 108 -15.45 17.19 -3.60
C PHE A 108 -15.52 18.67 -3.96
N SER A 109 -15.34 18.97 -5.24
CA SER A 109 -15.52 20.33 -5.80
C SER A 109 -16.99 20.74 -5.94
N GLN A 110 -17.91 19.79 -5.84
CA GLN A 110 -19.35 19.97 -5.94
C GLN A 110 -20.06 19.15 -4.87
N ASP A 111 -21.28 19.56 -4.53
CA ASP A 111 -22.12 18.82 -3.60
C ASP A 111 -22.38 17.38 -4.08
N LYS A 112 -22.47 16.47 -3.12
CA LYS A 112 -22.71 15.04 -3.30
C LYS A 112 -23.75 14.57 -2.30
N ALA A 113 -24.62 13.67 -2.74
CA ALA A 113 -25.62 13.05 -1.87
C ALA A 113 -25.28 11.57 -1.65
N VAL A 114 -25.26 11.13 -0.38
CA VAL A 114 -25.00 9.73 -0.04
C VAL A 114 -26.08 8.79 -0.58
N LEU A 115 -27.28 9.32 -0.88
CA LEU A 115 -28.34 8.58 -1.57
C LEU A 115 -27.91 8.04 -2.94
N ASP A 116 -27.06 8.78 -3.66
CA ASP A 116 -26.53 8.35 -4.96
C ASP A 116 -25.67 7.09 -4.79
N VAL A 117 -24.95 6.98 -3.67
CA VAL A 117 -24.19 5.79 -3.29
C VAL A 117 -25.12 4.59 -3.07
N ALA A 118 -26.19 4.75 -2.29
CA ALA A 118 -27.16 3.65 -2.07
C ALA A 118 -27.77 3.16 -3.39
N THR A 119 -28.10 4.09 -4.29
CA THR A 119 -28.73 3.81 -5.58
C THR A 119 -27.78 3.07 -6.54
N HIS A 120 -26.49 3.40 -6.49
CA HIS A 120 -25.49 2.83 -7.41
C HIS A 120 -24.92 1.49 -6.93
N TYR A 121 -24.67 1.33 -5.63
CA TYR A 121 -23.98 0.16 -5.09
C TYR A 121 -24.91 -0.85 -4.40
N GLY A 122 -26.19 -0.50 -4.22
CA GLY A 122 -27.17 -1.38 -3.60
C GLY A 122 -26.99 -1.42 -2.09
N GLY A 123 -27.29 -0.32 -1.41
CA GLY A 123 -27.17 -0.20 0.04
C GLY A 123 -28.50 0.11 0.74
N SER A 124 -28.55 -0.11 2.05
CA SER A 124 -29.65 0.34 2.89
C SER A 124 -29.31 1.67 3.56
N MET A 125 -30.18 2.66 3.40
CA MET A 125 -30.09 3.93 4.14
C MET A 125 -30.20 3.69 5.66
N ASP A 126 -29.42 4.45 6.44
CA ASP A 126 -29.42 4.48 7.89
C ASP A 126 -29.17 5.93 8.36
N GLU A 127 -29.31 6.17 9.67
CA GLU A 127 -28.89 7.40 10.32
C GLU A 127 -28.06 7.04 11.56
N ILE A 128 -26.79 7.47 11.57
CA ILE A 128 -25.85 7.17 12.64
C ILE A 128 -25.27 8.47 13.17
N GLY A 129 -25.49 8.75 14.45
CA GLY A 129 -24.92 9.95 15.10
C GLY A 129 -25.37 11.27 14.46
N GLY A 130 -26.59 11.32 13.90
CA GLY A 130 -27.14 12.49 13.22
C GLY A 130 -26.65 12.68 11.78
N HIS A 131 -25.89 11.73 11.24
CA HIS A 131 -25.45 11.72 9.86
C HIS A 131 -26.25 10.70 9.04
N THR A 132 -26.72 11.11 7.86
CA THR A 132 -27.24 10.18 6.85
C THR A 132 -26.13 9.22 6.45
N ALA A 133 -26.43 7.93 6.52
CA ALA A 133 -25.48 6.87 6.22
C ALA A 133 -26.08 5.84 5.26
N VAL A 134 -25.21 5.08 4.60
CA VAL A 134 -25.56 3.95 3.74
C VAL A 134 -24.72 2.78 4.19
N ARG A 135 -25.38 1.68 4.54
CA ARG A 135 -24.73 0.37 4.72
C ARG A 135 -24.68 -0.31 3.37
N LEU A 136 -23.47 -0.66 2.95
CA LEU A 136 -23.24 -1.31 1.67
C LEU A 136 -23.03 -2.83 1.82
N PRO A 137 -23.21 -3.60 0.73
CA PRO A 137 -23.01 -5.05 0.75
C PRO A 137 -21.54 -5.46 0.91
N ASP A 138 -20.60 -4.57 0.58
CA ASP A 138 -19.15 -4.77 0.58
C ASP A 138 -18.49 -4.55 1.96
N ASP A 139 -19.27 -4.58 3.04
CA ASP A 139 -18.82 -4.36 4.43
C ASP A 139 -18.25 -2.95 4.70
N HIS A 140 -18.83 -1.95 4.03
CA HIS A 140 -18.62 -0.54 4.30
C HIS A 140 -19.88 0.19 4.80
N PHE A 141 -19.66 1.19 5.65
CA PHE A 141 -20.58 2.32 5.79
C PHE A 141 -20.05 3.51 5.00
N VAL A 142 -20.94 4.26 4.33
CA VAL A 142 -20.64 5.58 3.78
C VAL A 142 -21.56 6.61 4.44
N LEU A 143 -21.01 7.75 4.87
CA LEU A 143 -21.69 8.77 5.65
C LEU A 143 -21.59 10.14 4.96
N GLN A 144 -22.69 10.89 4.97
CA GLN A 144 -22.72 12.29 4.59
C GLN A 144 -22.21 13.15 5.75
N MET A 145 -21.02 13.73 5.59
CA MET A 145 -20.39 14.56 6.64
C MET A 145 -20.66 16.06 6.44
N GLY A 146 -20.97 16.47 5.20
CA GLY A 146 -21.39 17.81 4.79
C GLY A 146 -21.71 17.82 3.28
N PRO A 147 -22.18 18.93 2.67
CA PRO A 147 -22.66 18.94 1.28
C PRO A 147 -21.68 18.37 0.26
N ALA A 148 -20.39 18.70 0.37
CA ALA A 148 -19.33 18.19 -0.51
C ALA A 148 -18.28 17.37 0.27
N PHE A 149 -18.70 16.67 1.32
CA PHE A 149 -17.81 15.89 2.20
C PHE A 149 -18.45 14.57 2.62
N MET A 150 -17.81 13.46 2.27
CA MET A 150 -18.21 12.11 2.64
C MET A 150 -17.11 11.40 3.42
N ALA A 151 -17.50 10.42 4.21
CA ALA A 151 -16.60 9.49 4.88
C ALA A 151 -17.08 8.06 4.67
N SER A 152 -16.16 7.10 4.62
CA SER A 152 -16.47 5.68 4.71
C SER A 152 -15.75 5.04 5.88
N TYR A 153 -16.35 3.99 6.43
CA TYR A 153 -15.78 3.20 7.51
C TYR A 153 -15.93 1.71 7.21
N THR A 154 -14.87 0.94 7.43
CA THR A 154 -14.88 -0.53 7.36
C THR A 154 -14.17 -1.12 8.58
N PRO A 155 -14.64 -2.26 9.14
CA PRO A 155 -15.84 -3.03 8.78
C PRO A 155 -17.15 -2.25 8.92
N ALA A 156 -18.26 -2.71 8.33
CA ALA A 156 -19.58 -2.07 8.45
C ALA A 156 -20.23 -2.34 9.82
N ASN A 157 -19.50 -2.05 10.89
CA ASN A 157 -19.97 -2.15 12.26
C ASN A 157 -20.61 -0.83 12.71
N ARG A 158 -21.95 -0.85 12.81
CA ARG A 158 -22.75 0.33 13.19
C ARG A 158 -22.37 0.90 14.56
N GLN A 159 -21.99 0.05 15.53
CA GLN A 159 -21.60 0.48 16.87
C GLN A 159 -20.26 1.21 16.83
N ASP A 160 -19.30 0.71 16.07
CA ASP A 160 -17.97 1.32 15.95
C ASP A 160 -18.05 2.66 15.21
N VAL A 161 -18.84 2.74 14.14
CA VAL A 161 -19.16 4.03 13.48
C VAL A 161 -19.81 5.01 14.46
N SER A 162 -20.76 4.56 15.28
CA SER A 162 -21.38 5.43 16.29
C SER A 162 -20.37 5.92 17.34
N ARG A 163 -19.44 5.07 17.78
CA ARG A 163 -18.37 5.45 18.72
C ARG A 163 -17.41 6.46 18.07
N TRP A 164 -16.97 6.21 16.84
CA TRP A 164 -16.12 7.11 16.09
C TRP A 164 -16.73 8.51 15.95
N LEU A 165 -18.01 8.60 15.55
CA LEU A 165 -18.70 9.89 15.45
C LEU A 165 -18.80 10.58 16.81
N ARG A 166 -19.10 9.85 17.90
CA ARG A 166 -19.13 10.44 19.25
C ARG A 166 -17.77 10.97 19.68
N GLN A 167 -16.69 10.23 19.42
CA GLN A 167 -15.33 10.63 19.80
C GLN A 167 -14.85 11.86 19.03
N THR A 168 -15.25 11.99 17.77
CA THR A 168 -14.72 13.01 16.85
C THR A 168 -15.64 14.24 16.68
N ASN A 169 -16.91 14.14 17.06
CA ASN A 169 -17.84 15.28 17.10
C ASN A 169 -17.66 16.16 18.35
N VAL A 170 -16.92 15.71 19.37
CA VAL A 170 -16.58 16.56 20.52
C VAL A 170 -15.45 17.49 20.08
N SER A 171 -15.73 18.80 20.03
CA SER A 171 -14.80 19.89 19.71
C SER A 171 -13.67 19.99 20.75
N THR A 172 -12.80 18.98 20.82
CA THR A 172 -11.53 19.08 21.54
C THR A 172 -10.51 19.58 20.53
N PRO A 173 -9.92 20.78 20.71
CA PRO A 173 -8.87 21.26 19.83
C PRO A 173 -7.69 20.28 19.84
N GLY A 174 -7.50 19.56 18.74
CA GLY A 174 -6.43 18.59 18.56
C GLY A 174 -6.84 17.16 18.86
N GLY A 175 -7.50 16.49 17.90
CA GLY A 175 -7.54 15.03 17.87
C GLY A 175 -6.11 14.48 17.95
N HIS A 176 -5.88 13.54 18.87
CA HIS A 176 -4.57 12.99 19.18
C HIS A 176 -4.16 11.95 18.15
N LEU A 177 -3.74 12.40 16.96
CA LEU A 177 -2.88 11.55 16.13
C LEU A 177 -1.65 11.16 16.96
N ALA A 178 -1.15 9.94 16.77
CA ALA A 178 0.18 9.59 17.26
C ALA A 178 1.20 10.66 16.81
N PRO A 179 2.20 11.00 17.64
CA PRO A 179 3.15 12.08 17.34
C PRO A 179 3.75 11.98 15.94
N TYR A 180 4.10 10.76 15.50
CA TYR A 180 4.65 10.51 14.18
C TYR A 180 3.67 10.86 13.04
N LEU A 181 2.41 10.42 13.13
CA LEU A 181 1.38 10.75 12.14
C LEU A 181 1.03 12.25 12.14
N GLN A 182 1.12 12.91 13.30
CA GLN A 182 0.94 14.35 13.40
C GLN A 182 2.04 15.12 12.65
N GLU A 183 3.29 14.67 12.71
CA GLU A 183 4.38 15.25 11.93
C GLU A 183 4.16 15.08 10.43
N ALA A 184 3.77 13.89 9.99
CA ALA A 184 3.42 13.62 8.58
C ALA A 184 2.28 14.54 8.09
N PHE A 185 1.21 14.69 8.89
CA PHE A 185 0.12 15.61 8.57
C PHE A 185 0.59 17.07 8.47
N ASN A 186 1.39 17.53 9.44
CA ASN A 186 1.92 18.89 9.43
C ASN A 186 2.82 19.14 8.22
N TYR A 187 3.63 18.15 7.83
CA TYR A 187 4.46 18.23 6.63
C TYR A 187 3.61 18.38 5.37
N ALA A 188 2.58 17.53 5.21
CA ALA A 188 1.66 17.58 4.07
C ALA A 188 1.00 18.96 3.93
N THR A 189 0.53 19.54 5.03
CA THR A 189 -0.18 20.83 5.03
C THR A 189 0.72 22.05 4.91
N LYS A 190 1.97 22.00 5.39
CA LYS A 190 2.92 23.14 5.32
C LYS A 190 3.69 23.18 4.02
N VAL A 191 4.20 22.03 3.58
CA VAL A 191 5.00 21.90 2.35
C VAL A 191 4.08 21.74 1.13
N GLY A 192 2.86 21.27 1.36
CA GLY A 192 1.89 21.03 0.30
C GLY A 192 2.25 19.82 -0.55
N THR A 193 2.96 18.83 -0.02
CA THR A 193 3.28 17.61 -0.77
C THR A 193 1.98 16.91 -1.19
N PRO A 194 1.74 16.71 -2.51
CA PRO A 194 0.46 16.17 -2.99
C PRO A 194 0.08 14.82 -2.40
N ILE A 195 1.05 13.93 -2.17
CA ILE A 195 0.79 12.60 -1.59
C ILE A 195 1.73 12.37 -0.42
N ILE A 196 1.15 12.00 0.73
CA ILE A 196 1.88 11.57 1.93
C ILE A 196 1.24 10.29 2.45
N MET A 197 2.05 9.28 2.69
CA MET A 197 1.68 8.04 3.38
C MET A 197 2.62 7.87 4.56
N ALA A 198 2.08 7.65 5.75
CA ALA A 198 2.86 7.46 6.96
C ALA A 198 2.32 6.29 7.78
N MET A 199 3.25 5.55 8.39
CA MET A 199 2.95 4.49 9.35
C MET A 199 3.75 4.74 10.62
N ASP A 200 3.07 4.69 11.77
CA ASP A 200 3.68 4.66 13.09
C ASP A 200 4.16 3.23 13.37
N LEU A 201 5.48 3.07 13.56
CA LEU A 201 6.13 1.79 13.81
C LEU A 201 6.66 1.70 15.24
N GLY A 202 6.39 2.71 16.07
CA GLY A 202 6.85 2.77 17.45
C GLY A 202 6.40 1.54 18.26
N GLY A 203 7.35 0.81 18.81
CA GLY A 203 7.07 -0.37 19.65
C GLY A 203 6.54 -1.60 18.89
N LEU A 204 6.63 -1.62 17.56
CA LEU A 204 6.07 -2.71 16.75
C LEU A 204 6.80 -4.06 16.92
N VAL A 205 8.13 -4.03 16.99
CA VAL A 205 8.98 -5.23 16.91
C VAL A 205 9.73 -5.40 18.22
N SER A 206 9.67 -6.61 18.79
CA SER A 206 10.43 -6.94 20.00
C SER A 206 11.93 -7.12 19.70
N LEU A 207 12.78 -6.93 20.72
CA LEU A 207 14.22 -7.13 20.61
C LEU A 207 14.57 -8.51 20.02
N THR A 208 13.93 -9.57 20.53
CA THR A 208 14.16 -10.95 20.08
C THR A 208 13.77 -11.16 18.62
N GLU A 209 12.69 -10.53 18.15
CA GLU A 209 12.29 -10.61 16.74
C GLU A 209 13.25 -9.87 15.83
N ILE A 210 13.76 -8.70 16.25
CA ILE A 210 14.76 -7.96 15.50
C ILE A 210 16.02 -8.81 15.33
N GLU A 211 16.52 -9.41 16.40
CA GLU A 211 17.70 -10.29 16.36
C GLU A 211 17.49 -11.48 15.41
N GLN A 212 16.33 -12.14 15.48
CA GLN A 212 15.98 -13.27 14.62
C GLN A 212 15.82 -12.88 13.14
N ARG A 213 15.29 -11.68 12.86
CA ARG A 213 15.07 -11.18 11.50
C ARG A 213 16.37 -10.71 10.87
N ILE A 214 17.19 -9.94 11.60
CA ILE A 214 18.51 -9.46 11.15
C ILE A 214 19.39 -10.62 10.68
N ALA A 215 19.41 -11.74 11.42
CA ALA A 215 20.22 -12.91 11.06
C ALA A 215 19.85 -13.55 9.71
N LYS A 216 18.67 -13.24 9.17
CA LYS A 216 18.16 -13.77 7.90
C LYS A 216 18.31 -12.80 6.72
N LEU A 217 18.73 -11.54 6.97
CA LEU A 217 18.81 -10.52 5.93
C LEU A 217 20.12 -10.64 5.15
N ASP A 218 20.00 -10.78 3.84
CA ASP A 218 21.14 -10.90 2.93
C ASP A 218 21.91 -9.59 2.83
N ALA A 219 21.23 -8.44 2.94
CA ALA A 219 21.81 -7.10 2.90
C ALA A 219 22.83 -6.84 4.01
N LEU A 220 22.83 -7.65 5.08
CA LEU A 220 23.73 -7.53 6.22
C LEU A 220 24.90 -8.53 6.15
N LYS A 221 24.92 -9.46 5.18
CA LYS A 221 26.01 -10.41 5.02
C LYS A 221 27.29 -9.68 4.60
N GLY A 222 28.32 -9.78 5.43
CA GLY A 222 29.61 -9.11 5.20
C GLY A 222 29.59 -7.60 5.46
N ALA A 223 28.50 -7.07 6.02
CA ALA A 223 28.46 -5.69 6.47
C ALA A 223 29.30 -5.52 7.76
N ASP A 224 30.16 -4.51 7.77
CA ASP A 224 30.95 -4.12 8.94
C ASP A 224 30.13 -3.20 9.85
N ILE A 225 29.04 -3.72 10.41
CA ILE A 225 28.18 -3.01 11.36
C ILE A 225 27.99 -3.87 12.60
N PRO A 226 28.23 -3.32 13.82
CA PRO A 226 27.99 -4.05 15.05
C PRO A 226 26.51 -4.45 15.15
N ALA A 227 26.23 -5.76 15.22
CA ALA A 227 24.86 -6.27 15.28
C ALA A 227 24.04 -5.62 16.41
N LYS A 228 24.67 -5.39 17.57
CA LYS A 228 24.04 -4.74 18.72
C LYS A 228 23.62 -3.28 18.44
N GLU A 229 24.41 -2.54 17.67
CA GLU A 229 24.11 -1.15 17.30
C GLU A 229 22.91 -1.09 16.35
N LEU A 230 22.90 -1.95 15.33
CA LEU A 230 21.77 -2.06 14.40
C LEU A 230 20.49 -2.53 15.10
N VAL A 231 20.59 -3.51 16.02
CA VAL A 231 19.46 -3.97 16.82
C VAL A 231 18.88 -2.83 17.67
N SER A 232 19.75 -2.06 18.35
CA SER A 232 19.32 -0.90 19.16
C SER A 232 18.64 0.16 18.30
N LEU A 233 19.21 0.47 17.12
CA LEU A 233 18.61 1.43 16.20
C LEU A 233 17.22 0.98 15.73
N LEU A 234 17.11 -0.26 15.26
CA LEU A 234 15.84 -0.81 14.76
C LEU A 234 14.79 -0.94 15.87
N GLN A 235 15.19 -1.18 17.12
CA GLN A 235 14.29 -1.16 18.27
C GLN A 235 13.74 0.25 18.53
N GLY A 236 14.53 1.29 18.23
CA GLY A 236 14.15 2.69 18.33
C GLY A 236 13.40 3.24 17.12
N ILE A 237 12.95 2.41 16.16
CA ILE A 237 12.20 2.89 15.00
C ILE A 237 10.94 3.65 15.44
N GLN A 238 10.71 4.82 14.85
CA GLN A 238 9.55 5.66 15.11
C GLN A 238 8.49 5.47 14.04
N GLY A 239 8.89 5.45 12.78
CA GLY A 239 7.96 5.27 11.68
C GLY A 239 8.59 5.39 10.31
N ILE A 240 7.75 5.22 9.31
CA ILE A 240 8.11 5.35 7.89
C ILE A 240 7.11 6.28 7.20
N THR A 241 7.62 7.17 6.36
CA THR A 241 6.83 8.10 5.55
C THR A 241 7.27 8.03 4.08
N LEU A 242 6.33 7.85 3.18
CA LEU A 242 6.51 8.05 1.74
C LEU A 242 5.85 9.37 1.35
N GLY A 243 6.62 10.28 0.75
CA GLY A 243 6.11 11.52 0.19
C GLY A 243 6.36 11.61 -1.30
N ILE A 244 5.36 12.08 -2.05
CA ILE A 244 5.47 12.35 -3.48
C ILE A 244 5.18 13.82 -3.73
N SER A 245 6.17 14.52 -4.27
CA SER A 245 6.03 15.87 -4.79
C SER A 245 5.77 15.79 -6.30
N ILE A 246 4.75 16.52 -6.76
CA ILE A 246 4.34 16.53 -8.16
C ILE A 246 4.32 18.00 -8.61
N ASP A 247 5.19 18.35 -9.54
CA ASP A 247 5.25 19.66 -10.19
C ASP A 247 5.64 19.53 -11.66
N ASP A 248 6.93 19.70 -12.02
CA ASP A 248 7.45 19.42 -13.37
C ASP A 248 7.76 17.94 -13.62
N SER A 249 8.01 17.20 -12.53
CA SER A 249 8.29 15.78 -12.45
C SER A 249 7.75 15.21 -11.14
N GLU A 250 7.66 13.88 -11.06
CA GLU A 250 7.26 13.12 -9.88
C GLU A 250 8.49 12.76 -9.06
N LEU A 251 8.66 13.43 -7.92
CA LEU A 251 9.78 13.19 -7.02
C LEU A 251 9.27 12.51 -5.75
N GLY A 252 9.75 11.30 -5.51
CA GLY A 252 9.44 10.51 -4.33
C GLY A 252 10.55 10.54 -3.29
N ALA A 253 10.17 10.41 -2.02
CA ALA A 253 11.10 10.17 -0.92
C ALA A 253 10.49 9.21 0.10
N VAL A 254 11.20 8.14 0.43
CA VAL A 254 10.94 7.31 1.61
C VAL A 254 11.83 7.82 2.74
N ARG A 255 11.21 8.12 3.88
CA ARG A 255 11.83 8.59 5.10
C ARG A 255 11.58 7.56 6.20
N VAL A 256 12.63 7.13 6.88
CA VAL A 256 12.54 6.26 8.06
C VAL A 256 13.19 7.00 9.22
N ASP A 257 12.44 7.16 10.31
CA ASP A 257 12.89 7.90 11.49
C ASP A 257 13.11 6.96 12.67
N PHE A 258 14.12 7.28 13.46
CA PHE A 258 14.56 6.53 14.63
C PHE A 258 14.64 7.43 15.86
N ALA A 259 14.67 6.82 17.05
CA ALA A 259 14.90 7.53 18.30
C ALA A 259 16.35 8.04 18.40
N ASP A 260 17.30 7.23 17.90
CA ASP A 260 18.73 7.49 17.94
C ASP A 260 19.31 7.78 16.55
N SER A 261 20.60 8.12 16.52
CA SER A 261 21.35 8.39 15.29
C SER A 261 21.28 7.22 14.29
N ALA A 262 20.91 7.53 13.04
CA ALA A 262 20.81 6.57 11.94
C ALA A 262 22.12 6.41 11.15
N GLU A 263 23.21 7.05 11.59
CA GLU A 263 24.50 7.09 10.86
C GLU A 263 25.08 5.71 10.55
N CYS A 264 24.80 4.69 11.38
CA CYS A 264 25.22 3.31 11.09
C CYS A 264 24.60 2.75 9.79
N LEU A 265 23.50 3.34 9.30
CA LEU A 265 22.84 2.96 8.04
C LEU A 265 23.48 3.60 6.79
N ALA A 266 24.48 4.48 6.92
CA ALA A 266 25.04 5.22 5.79
C ALA A 266 25.53 4.31 4.63
N LYS A 267 26.02 3.11 4.94
CA LYS A 267 26.51 2.15 3.94
C LYS A 267 25.53 1.04 3.58
N VAL A 268 24.65 0.63 4.49
CA VAL A 268 23.77 -0.55 4.32
C VAL A 268 22.28 -0.20 4.25
N GLY A 269 21.90 1.03 4.55
CA GLY A 269 20.50 1.40 4.75
C GLY A 269 19.66 1.19 3.49
N LYS A 270 20.20 1.51 2.30
CA LYS A 270 19.52 1.24 1.03
C LYS A 270 19.28 -0.25 0.80
N PRO A 271 20.31 -1.13 0.72
CA PRO A 271 20.07 -2.54 0.48
C PRO A 271 19.18 -3.18 1.56
N LEU A 272 19.32 -2.74 2.83
CA LEU A 272 18.47 -3.19 3.93
C LEU A 272 16.99 -2.80 3.72
N LEU A 273 16.71 -1.52 3.44
CA LEU A 273 15.34 -1.03 3.22
C LEU A 273 14.69 -1.72 2.02
N LEU A 274 15.42 -1.87 0.91
CA LEU A 274 14.89 -2.53 -0.28
C LEU A 274 14.57 -4.00 -0.02
N GLU A 275 15.44 -4.72 0.71
CA GLU A 275 15.16 -6.11 1.09
C GLU A 275 13.94 -6.22 2.01
N ILE A 276 13.80 -5.30 2.98
CA ILE A 276 12.62 -5.26 3.87
C ILE A 276 11.35 -4.99 3.06
N LEU A 277 11.32 -3.93 2.25
CA LEU A 277 10.14 -3.59 1.42
C LEU A 277 9.77 -4.76 0.50
N ARG A 278 10.76 -5.42 -0.08
CA ARG A 278 10.57 -6.61 -0.90
C ARG A 278 9.99 -7.76 -0.11
N ASN A 279 10.49 -8.05 1.09
CA ASN A 279 9.94 -9.09 1.96
C ASN A 279 8.50 -8.79 2.41
N GLN A 280 8.10 -7.53 2.46
CA GLN A 280 6.75 -7.07 2.78
C GLN A 280 5.85 -6.86 1.56
N GLY A 281 6.31 -7.15 0.34
CA GLY A 281 5.53 -6.92 -0.88
C GLY A 281 5.31 -5.45 -1.26
N ALA A 282 6.00 -4.51 -0.60
CA ALA A 282 5.88 -3.06 -0.81
C ALA A 282 7.00 -2.48 -1.71
N MET A 283 7.75 -3.34 -2.40
CA MET A 283 8.84 -2.91 -3.28
C MET A 283 8.29 -2.26 -4.55
N ILE A 284 8.85 -1.10 -4.89
CA ILE A 284 8.68 -0.42 -6.17
C ILE A 284 10.05 -0.39 -6.85
N ASP A 285 10.12 -0.75 -8.13
CA ASP A 285 11.40 -0.91 -8.83
C ASP A 285 12.21 0.38 -8.94
N ASP A 286 11.55 1.54 -9.03
CA ASP A 286 12.19 2.86 -8.98
C ASP A 286 13.09 3.05 -7.76
N PHE A 287 12.74 2.45 -6.60
CA PHE A 287 13.53 2.57 -5.37
C PHE A 287 14.96 2.03 -5.51
N GLN A 288 15.20 1.15 -6.49
CA GLN A 288 16.55 0.67 -6.80
C GLN A 288 17.47 1.79 -7.29
N GLN A 289 16.91 2.78 -8.00
CA GLN A 289 17.66 3.91 -8.57
C GLN A 289 17.73 5.11 -7.62
N TRP A 290 16.95 5.10 -6.53
CA TRP A 290 16.91 6.22 -5.59
C TRP A 290 18.18 6.33 -4.75
N GLU A 291 18.54 7.56 -4.41
CA GLU A 291 19.76 7.85 -3.67
C GLU A 291 19.50 7.85 -2.16
N PRO A 292 20.33 7.14 -1.36
CA PRO A 292 20.22 7.17 0.08
C PRO A 292 20.93 8.38 0.67
N SER A 293 20.43 8.86 1.80
CA SER A 293 21.06 9.86 2.64
C SER A 293 20.71 9.59 4.10
N VAL A 294 21.63 9.96 4.99
CA VAL A 294 21.40 9.91 6.43
C VAL A 294 21.62 11.30 7.00
N SER A 295 20.74 11.71 7.89
CA SER A 295 20.89 12.97 8.62
C SER A 295 20.32 12.82 10.02
N GLY A 296 21.20 12.84 11.03
CA GLY A 296 20.80 12.70 12.42
C GLY A 296 20.13 11.35 12.66
N ASN A 297 18.85 11.38 13.05
CA ASN A 297 18.04 10.19 13.36
C ASN A 297 17.18 9.70 12.17
N THR A 298 17.43 10.21 10.96
CA THR A 298 16.62 9.89 9.78
C THR A 298 17.47 9.25 8.69
N PHE A 299 16.98 8.11 8.17
CA PHE A 299 17.41 7.54 6.89
C PHE A 299 16.42 7.95 5.80
N MET A 300 16.90 8.43 4.67
CA MET A 300 16.07 8.89 3.55
C MET A 300 16.54 8.27 2.25
N LEU A 301 15.61 7.79 1.44
CA LEU A 301 15.81 7.29 0.08
C LEU A 301 14.98 8.15 -0.87
N ARG A 302 15.61 8.80 -1.87
CA ARG A 302 14.93 9.79 -2.73
C ARG A 302 15.26 9.60 -4.20
N GLY A 303 14.27 9.78 -5.06
CA GLY A 303 14.47 9.76 -6.51
C GLY A 303 13.18 10.03 -7.28
N ASN A 304 13.26 9.93 -8.60
CA ASN A 304 12.08 10.12 -9.45
C ASN A 304 11.23 8.84 -9.46
N LEU A 305 9.91 9.01 -9.61
CA LEU A 305 9.00 7.91 -9.93
C LEU A 305 8.77 7.86 -11.43
N GLY A 306 8.95 6.70 -12.03
CA GLY A 306 8.47 6.40 -13.37
C GLY A 306 6.95 6.19 -13.42
N GLU A 307 6.44 5.97 -14.62
CA GLU A 307 5.02 5.70 -14.86
C GLU A 307 4.54 4.43 -14.14
N GLU A 308 5.36 3.37 -14.17
CA GLU A 308 5.09 2.09 -13.53
C GLU A 308 5.05 2.22 -11.99
N GLY A 309 6.06 2.87 -11.40
CA GLY A 309 6.11 3.11 -9.96
C GLY A 309 4.94 3.97 -9.47
N THR A 310 4.52 4.95 -10.28
CA THR A 310 3.33 5.76 -9.99
C THR A 310 2.07 4.89 -9.99
N ARG A 311 1.88 4.02 -10.99
CA ARG A 311 0.74 3.10 -11.04
C ARG A 311 0.69 2.15 -9.84
N LYS A 312 1.82 1.52 -9.50
CA LYS A 312 1.94 0.61 -8.35
C LYS A 312 1.68 1.32 -7.03
N LEU A 313 2.15 2.55 -6.89
CA LEU A 313 1.86 3.37 -5.73
C LEU A 313 0.37 3.71 -5.61
N MET A 314 -0.28 4.07 -6.72
CA MET A 314 -1.72 4.30 -6.75
C MET A 314 -2.52 3.03 -6.43
N SER A 315 -2.03 1.84 -6.79
CA SER A 315 -2.67 0.55 -6.44
C SER A 315 -2.45 0.12 -4.98
N VAL A 316 -1.45 0.68 -4.30
CA VAL A 316 -1.26 0.55 -2.84
C VAL A 316 -2.20 1.52 -2.11
N MET A 317 -2.45 2.71 -2.66
CA MET A 317 -3.38 3.71 -2.12
C MET A 317 -4.83 3.41 -2.53
N GLU A 318 -5.37 2.29 -2.07
CA GLU A 318 -6.75 1.93 -2.39
C GLU A 318 -7.74 2.85 -1.68
N LEU A 319 -8.62 3.47 -2.47
CA LEU A 319 -9.81 4.14 -1.97
C LEU A 319 -10.98 3.14 -2.02
N PRO A 320 -11.78 3.01 -0.94
CA PRO A 320 -12.97 2.17 -0.94
C PRO A 320 -13.86 2.48 -2.14
N ALA A 321 -14.03 1.52 -3.06
CA ALA A 321 -14.67 1.72 -4.36
C ALA A 321 -16.03 2.43 -4.24
N SER A 322 -16.76 2.23 -3.15
CA SER A 322 -18.02 2.89 -2.79
C SER A 322 -17.98 4.41 -2.62
N MET A 323 -16.85 4.99 -2.21
CA MET A 323 -16.65 6.45 -2.19
C MET A 323 -16.30 7.00 -3.58
N THR A 324 -16.03 6.11 -4.54
CA THR A 324 -15.36 6.46 -5.78
C THR A 324 -16.35 6.60 -6.92
N HIS A 325 -17.14 5.59 -7.27
CA HIS A 325 -18.25 5.62 -8.27
C HIS A 325 -19.53 6.37 -7.82
N ALA A 326 -19.49 7.10 -6.70
CA ALA A 326 -20.56 8.02 -6.28
C ALA A 326 -20.81 9.20 -7.26
N VAL A 327 -20.14 9.22 -8.43
CA VAL A 327 -20.16 10.32 -9.40
C VAL A 327 -20.28 9.78 -10.82
N GLN A 328 -21.37 9.10 -11.14
CA GLN A 328 -21.92 9.18 -12.50
C GLN A 328 -23.34 9.78 -12.47
N ASP A 329 -23.40 10.95 -13.09
CA ASP A 329 -24.53 11.82 -13.42
C ASP A 329 -25.96 11.32 -13.16
N ALA A 330 -26.61 12.05 -12.27
CA ALA A 330 -28.05 12.38 -12.31
C ALA A 330 -28.47 13.16 -13.58
N LYS A 331 -27.71 13.05 -14.68
CA LYS A 331 -27.91 13.70 -15.98
C LYS A 331 -27.75 12.76 -17.18
N SER A 332 -27.83 11.44 -16.97
CA SER A 332 -28.13 10.57 -18.11
C SER A 332 -29.65 10.52 -18.31
N GLU A 333 -30.13 10.96 -19.49
CA GLU A 333 -31.50 10.74 -20.01
C GLU A 333 -31.87 9.24 -20.13
N HIS A 334 -31.04 8.34 -19.60
CA HIS A 334 -31.16 6.89 -19.66
C HIS A 334 -31.51 6.26 -18.30
N ALA A 335 -31.80 7.07 -17.29
CA ALA A 335 -32.19 6.63 -15.94
C ALA A 335 -33.50 5.81 -15.88
N ASN A 336 -34.24 5.65 -16.99
CA ASN A 336 -35.54 4.96 -17.01
C ASN A 336 -35.56 3.61 -17.76
N ASP A 337 -34.44 3.14 -18.35
CA ASP A 337 -34.38 1.83 -19.03
C ASP A 337 -33.56 0.81 -18.22
N PRO A 338 -34.20 -0.18 -17.56
CA PRO A 338 -33.54 -1.21 -16.77
C PRO A 338 -32.49 -2.02 -17.55
N LYS A 339 -32.69 -2.24 -18.86
CA LYS A 339 -31.75 -3.01 -19.68
C LYS A 339 -30.47 -2.24 -19.96
N LYS A 340 -30.57 -0.94 -20.24
CA LYS A 340 -29.40 -0.07 -20.43
C LYS A 340 -28.60 0.13 -19.15
N LYS A 341 -29.28 0.25 -18.00
CA LYS A 341 -28.60 0.28 -16.68
C LYS A 341 -27.81 -1.00 -16.42
N THR A 342 -28.43 -2.15 -16.70
CA THR A 342 -27.77 -3.45 -16.52
C THR A 342 -26.55 -3.58 -17.43
N LEU A 343 -26.68 -3.17 -18.71
CA LEU A 343 -25.57 -3.18 -19.65
C LEU A 343 -24.39 -2.31 -19.18
N LEU A 344 -24.65 -1.05 -18.79
CA LEU A 344 -23.59 -0.13 -18.33
C LEU A 344 -22.88 -0.66 -17.09
N ALA A 345 -23.64 -1.11 -16.08
CA ALA A 345 -23.06 -1.70 -14.87
C ALA A 345 -22.24 -2.96 -15.19
N THR A 346 -22.72 -3.80 -16.12
CA THR A 346 -22.00 -5.00 -16.57
C THR A 346 -20.71 -4.65 -17.30
N GLN A 347 -20.71 -3.63 -18.16
CA GLN A 347 -19.50 -3.15 -18.83
C GLN A 347 -18.48 -2.58 -17.85
N GLN A 348 -18.94 -1.82 -16.85
CA GLN A 348 -18.06 -1.29 -15.80
C GLN A 348 -17.44 -2.42 -14.97
N TYR A 349 -18.25 -3.38 -14.52
CA TYR A 349 -17.74 -4.55 -13.79
C TYR A 349 -16.72 -5.33 -14.62
N TRP A 350 -17.01 -5.57 -15.90
CA TRP A 350 -16.11 -6.25 -16.82
C TRP A 350 -14.76 -5.54 -16.90
N ASN A 351 -14.76 -4.24 -17.18
CA ASN A 351 -13.53 -3.45 -17.33
C ASN A 351 -12.72 -3.40 -16.02
N SER A 352 -13.38 -3.27 -14.87
CA SER A 352 -12.70 -3.31 -13.57
C SER A 352 -12.09 -4.70 -13.32
N LEU A 353 -12.83 -5.77 -13.58
CA LEU A 353 -12.33 -7.14 -13.40
C LEU A 353 -11.14 -7.43 -14.32
N THR A 354 -11.22 -7.10 -15.60
CA THR A 354 -10.11 -7.31 -16.56
C THR A 354 -8.90 -6.46 -16.20
N ALA A 355 -9.08 -5.19 -15.85
CA ALA A 355 -7.98 -4.35 -15.40
C ALA A 355 -7.29 -4.93 -14.15
N LEU A 356 -8.04 -5.48 -13.19
CA LEU A 356 -7.46 -6.13 -12.01
C LEU A 356 -6.71 -7.43 -12.36
N MET A 357 -7.21 -8.20 -13.33
CA MET A 357 -6.54 -9.40 -13.80
C MET A 357 -5.25 -9.06 -14.55
N ASP A 358 -5.31 -8.12 -15.49
CA ASP A 358 -4.18 -7.69 -16.32
C ASP A 358 -3.07 -7.08 -15.44
N ASP A 359 -3.45 -6.23 -14.50
CA ASP A 359 -2.50 -5.61 -13.55
C ASP A 359 -1.79 -6.65 -12.68
N LEU A 360 -2.48 -7.74 -12.26
CA LEU A 360 -1.83 -8.84 -11.54
C LEU A 360 -1.01 -9.76 -12.44
N HIS A 361 -1.45 -9.97 -13.69
CA HIS A 361 -0.77 -10.83 -14.66
C HIS A 361 0.55 -10.22 -15.14
N ASP A 362 0.49 -8.94 -15.52
CA ASP A 362 1.61 -8.18 -16.04
C ASP A 362 2.62 -7.81 -14.94
N ASP A 363 2.22 -7.83 -13.66
CA ASP A 363 3.11 -7.66 -12.51
C ASP A 363 3.98 -8.92 -12.27
N HIS A 364 4.90 -9.19 -13.21
CA HIS A 364 5.95 -10.21 -13.11
C HIS A 364 7.00 -9.92 -12.01
N HIS A 365 6.78 -8.94 -11.12
CA HIS A 365 7.84 -8.36 -10.28
C HIS A 365 7.95 -8.99 -8.88
N PHE A 366 7.15 -10.01 -8.55
CA PHE A 366 7.39 -10.73 -7.30
C PHE A 366 8.64 -11.61 -7.42
N GLN A 367 9.71 -11.20 -6.73
CA GLN A 367 11.00 -11.90 -6.74
C GLN A 367 10.94 -13.24 -5.98
N SER A 368 9.84 -13.51 -5.27
CA SER A 368 9.59 -14.77 -4.58
C SER A 368 8.11 -15.14 -4.56
N PHE A 369 7.82 -16.44 -4.47
CA PHE A 369 6.45 -16.95 -4.32
C PHE A 369 5.75 -16.39 -3.07
N GLY A 370 6.49 -16.10 -1.99
CA GLY A 370 5.92 -15.47 -0.79
C GLY A 370 5.35 -14.07 -1.07
N GLN A 371 6.05 -13.27 -1.87
CA GLN A 371 5.57 -11.96 -2.33
C GLN A 371 4.37 -12.09 -3.26
N GLY A 372 4.43 -13.02 -4.21
CA GLY A 372 3.31 -13.29 -5.09
C GLY A 372 2.04 -13.59 -4.28
N ALA A 373 2.13 -14.44 -3.26
CA ALA A 373 0.98 -14.81 -2.45
C ALA A 373 0.25 -13.59 -1.85
N ILE A 374 0.99 -12.58 -1.37
CA ILE A 374 0.41 -11.35 -0.82
C ILE A 374 -0.41 -10.61 -1.88
N TRP A 375 0.10 -10.52 -3.11
CA TRP A 375 -0.60 -9.88 -4.21
C TRP A 375 -1.86 -10.66 -4.61
N TYR A 376 -1.78 -11.98 -4.75
CA TYR A 376 -2.96 -12.78 -5.08
C TYR A 376 -4.06 -12.68 -4.01
N ASP A 377 -3.72 -12.69 -2.71
CA ASP A 377 -4.68 -12.43 -1.64
C ASP A 377 -5.30 -11.03 -1.81
N LYS A 378 -4.47 -10.00 -1.99
CA LYS A 378 -4.92 -8.62 -2.16
C LYS A 378 -5.88 -8.46 -3.35
N TYR A 379 -5.51 -8.91 -4.55
CA TYR A 379 -6.36 -8.80 -5.74
C TYR A 379 -7.64 -9.65 -5.62
N SER A 380 -7.61 -10.79 -4.92
CA SER A 380 -8.83 -11.57 -4.67
C SER A 380 -9.86 -10.75 -3.89
N ARG A 381 -9.41 -10.01 -2.86
CA ARG A 381 -10.27 -9.13 -2.05
C ARG A 381 -10.76 -7.93 -2.83
N LYS A 382 -9.94 -7.37 -3.74
CA LYS A 382 -10.38 -6.30 -4.65
C LYS A 382 -11.55 -6.75 -5.51
N ILE A 383 -11.47 -7.96 -6.08
CA ILE A 383 -12.53 -8.52 -6.92
C ILE A 383 -13.81 -8.76 -6.09
N ASP A 384 -13.69 -9.30 -4.88
CA ASP A 384 -14.85 -9.52 -3.99
C ASP A 384 -15.57 -8.21 -3.62
N ARG A 385 -14.86 -7.07 -3.66
CA ARG A 385 -15.39 -5.73 -3.35
C ARG A 385 -15.97 -5.00 -4.56
N LEU A 386 -15.95 -5.59 -5.76
CA LEU A 386 -16.51 -4.93 -6.94
C LEU A 386 -18.04 -4.77 -6.82
N PRO A 387 -18.63 -3.67 -7.31
CA PRO A 387 -20.07 -3.44 -7.23
C PRO A 387 -20.85 -4.48 -8.04
N ILE A 388 -21.77 -5.21 -7.41
CA ILE A 388 -22.56 -6.27 -8.07
C ILE A 388 -23.98 -5.83 -8.47
N LEU A 389 -24.40 -4.62 -8.10
CA LEU A 389 -25.77 -4.17 -8.35
C LEU A 389 -26.01 -3.96 -9.86
N ASN A 390 -27.10 -4.53 -10.37
CA ASN A 390 -27.47 -4.50 -11.79
C ASN A 390 -26.40 -5.08 -12.73
N VAL A 391 -25.46 -5.87 -12.22
CA VAL A 391 -24.47 -6.57 -13.04
C VAL A 391 -25.05 -7.90 -13.52
N ASP A 392 -24.69 -8.33 -14.72
CA ASP A 392 -25.04 -9.64 -15.23
C ASP A 392 -24.64 -10.76 -14.24
N PRO A 393 -25.57 -11.61 -13.77
CA PRO A 393 -25.28 -12.60 -12.75
C PRO A 393 -24.23 -13.64 -13.20
N ASP A 394 -24.13 -13.92 -14.51
CA ASP A 394 -23.10 -14.82 -15.03
C ASP A 394 -21.71 -14.21 -14.86
N LEU A 395 -21.60 -12.89 -15.08
CA LEU A 395 -20.36 -12.15 -14.90
C LEU A 395 -19.98 -12.00 -13.41
N VAL A 396 -20.96 -11.78 -12.53
CA VAL A 396 -20.72 -11.77 -11.08
C VAL A 396 -20.18 -13.12 -10.60
N SER A 397 -20.79 -14.23 -11.06
CA SER A 397 -20.30 -15.58 -10.74
C SER A 397 -18.90 -15.84 -11.29
N PHE A 398 -18.60 -15.32 -12.47
CA PHE A 398 -17.27 -15.39 -13.05
C PHE A 398 -16.23 -14.62 -12.22
N GLY A 399 -16.53 -13.37 -11.82
CA GLY A 399 -15.67 -12.60 -10.92
C GLY A 399 -15.39 -13.32 -9.60
N ALA A 400 -16.42 -13.91 -8.96
CA ALA A 400 -16.26 -14.71 -7.75
C ALA A 400 -15.35 -15.95 -7.97
N THR A 401 -15.42 -16.56 -9.16
CA THR A 401 -14.56 -17.69 -9.56
C THR A 401 -13.11 -17.24 -9.71
N ILE A 402 -12.85 -16.09 -10.34
CA ILE A 402 -11.50 -15.51 -10.43
C ILE A 402 -10.93 -15.20 -9.04
N ALA A 403 -11.71 -14.57 -8.15
CA ALA A 403 -11.28 -14.30 -6.78
C ALA A 403 -10.91 -15.59 -6.01
N ALA A 404 -11.73 -16.65 -6.15
CA ALA A 404 -11.42 -17.96 -5.57
C ALA A 404 -10.15 -18.59 -6.17
N THR A 405 -9.96 -18.48 -7.48
CA THR A 405 -8.75 -18.93 -8.17
C THR A 405 -7.51 -18.18 -7.67
N PHE A 406 -7.60 -16.88 -7.43
CA PHE A 406 -6.50 -16.10 -6.85
C PHE A 406 -6.16 -16.55 -5.42
N ARG A 407 -7.14 -16.83 -4.56
CA ARG A 407 -6.89 -17.47 -3.26
C ARG A 407 -6.21 -18.84 -3.38
N ASN A 408 -6.56 -19.62 -4.39
CA ASN A 408 -5.87 -20.89 -4.66
C ASN A 408 -4.41 -20.66 -5.09
N CYS A 409 -4.14 -19.65 -5.91
CA CYS A 409 -2.77 -19.24 -6.26
C CYS A 409 -1.98 -18.81 -5.02
N GLU A 410 -2.55 -18.01 -4.13
CA GLU A 410 -1.94 -17.64 -2.85
C GLU A 410 -1.54 -18.89 -2.03
N ALA A 411 -2.47 -19.84 -1.85
CA ALA A 411 -2.22 -21.07 -1.11
C ALA A 411 -1.13 -21.93 -1.77
N LEU A 412 -1.13 -22.04 -3.09
CA LEU A 412 -0.12 -22.72 -3.89
C LEU A 412 1.25 -22.08 -3.68
N MET A 413 1.32 -20.75 -3.76
CA MET A 413 2.54 -19.98 -3.59
C MET A 413 3.12 -20.09 -2.17
N LYS A 414 2.28 -20.03 -1.14
CA LYS A 414 2.67 -20.34 0.26
C LYS A 414 3.12 -21.81 0.41
N GLY A 415 2.60 -22.71 -0.42
CA GLY A 415 2.98 -24.12 -0.51
C GLY A 415 4.42 -24.34 -0.98
N VAL A 416 4.90 -23.59 -1.97
CA VAL A 416 6.27 -23.73 -2.53
C VAL A 416 7.35 -23.57 -1.46
N GLY A 417 7.19 -22.59 -0.55
CA GLY A 417 8.12 -22.39 0.56
C GLY A 417 8.12 -23.55 1.56
N ARG A 418 6.93 -24.10 1.88
CA ARG A 418 6.77 -25.24 2.80
C ARG A 418 7.37 -26.52 2.21
N SER A 419 7.10 -26.81 0.94
CA SER A 419 7.64 -27.98 0.23
C SER A 419 9.16 -27.90 0.10
N SER A 420 9.70 -26.71 -0.19
CA SER A 420 11.14 -26.48 -0.22
C SER A 420 11.78 -26.77 1.14
N ALA A 421 11.22 -26.23 2.23
CA ALA A 421 11.75 -26.44 3.58
C ALA A 421 11.71 -27.92 4.00
N LEU A 422 10.64 -28.64 3.67
CA LEU A 422 10.52 -30.07 3.93
C LEU A 422 11.54 -30.90 3.14
N ARG A 423 11.76 -30.60 1.86
CA ARG A 423 12.75 -31.32 1.04
C ARG A 423 14.17 -31.03 1.49
N VAL A 424 14.46 -29.79 1.89
CA VAL A 424 15.76 -29.41 2.47
C VAL A 424 16.01 -30.18 3.77
N SER A 425 15.01 -30.32 4.66
CA SER A 425 15.17 -31.08 5.90
C SER A 425 15.38 -32.58 5.65
N GLN A 426 14.76 -33.14 4.61
CA GLN A 426 14.97 -34.53 4.19
C GLN A 426 16.34 -34.76 3.55
N THR A 427 16.91 -33.75 2.91
CA THR A 427 18.27 -33.81 2.31
C THR A 427 19.36 -33.69 3.38
N GLY A 428 19.02 -33.23 4.59
CA GLY A 428 19.90 -33.20 5.76
C GLY A 428 20.15 -34.56 6.43
N GLY A 429 19.74 -35.67 5.83
CA GLY A 429 19.84 -37.01 6.41
C GLY A 429 20.68 -37.99 5.61
N THR A 430 22.02 -37.86 5.66
CA THR A 430 22.99 -38.94 5.94
C THR A 430 24.43 -38.43 5.74
N GLY A 431 25.19 -38.29 6.84
CA GLY A 431 26.65 -38.24 6.80
C GLY A 431 27.29 -36.87 7.06
N THR A 432 27.23 -36.36 8.29
CA THR A 432 28.40 -35.93 9.10
C THR A 432 27.89 -35.45 10.45
N SER A 433 28.34 -36.13 11.51
CA SER A 433 28.07 -35.83 12.91
C SER A 433 28.51 -34.40 13.29
N GLY A 434 27.64 -33.70 14.03
CA GLY A 434 28.00 -32.54 14.84
C GLY A 434 27.65 -31.17 14.27
N TYR A 435 26.40 -30.72 14.42
CA TYR A 435 26.03 -29.54 15.22
C TYR A 435 24.52 -29.33 15.13
N SER A 436 23.88 -29.48 16.28
CA SER A 436 22.48 -29.26 16.56
C SER A 436 22.03 -27.82 16.26
N ASN A 437 20.89 -27.66 15.58
CA ASN A 437 19.99 -26.55 15.87
C ASN A 437 18.54 -27.00 15.68
N SER A 438 18.08 -27.81 16.65
CA SER A 438 16.66 -28.11 16.82
C SER A 438 16.06 -27.00 17.66
N SER A 439 15.29 -26.13 17.01
CA SER A 439 14.33 -25.26 17.67
C SER A 439 13.21 -26.14 18.22
N TYR A 440 13.20 -26.40 19.54
CA TYR A 440 12.00 -26.57 20.38
C TYR A 440 12.43 -26.88 21.84
N GLY A 441 12.05 -26.01 22.79
CA GLY A 441 11.64 -26.35 24.16
C GLY A 441 12.68 -26.84 25.19
N GLY A 442 12.99 -25.97 26.16
CA GLY A 442 12.82 -26.29 27.58
C GLY A 442 13.94 -26.99 28.40
N TYR A 443 14.40 -26.26 29.43
CA TYR A 443 14.84 -26.69 30.77
C TYR A 443 16.15 -27.47 31.01
N ARG A 444 17.05 -26.77 31.74
CA ARG A 444 17.93 -27.15 32.87
C ARG A 444 18.69 -28.49 32.90
N ALA A 445 20.02 -28.38 33.08
CA ALA A 445 20.88 -29.01 34.11
C ALA A 445 22.28 -29.27 33.51
N SER A 446 23.36 -28.60 33.92
CA SER A 446 24.17 -28.82 35.14
C SER A 446 25.58 -29.30 34.74
N MET A 447 26.57 -28.65 35.35
CA MET A 447 28.03 -28.89 35.39
C MET A 447 28.52 -30.35 35.24
N GLY A 448 29.67 -30.52 34.57
CA GLY A 448 30.48 -31.74 34.60
C GLY A 448 31.92 -31.52 34.10
N TYR A 449 32.87 -31.62 35.04
CA TYR A 449 34.34 -31.52 34.94
C TYR A 449 34.99 -32.59 34.03
N GLY A 450 36.16 -32.29 33.42
CA GLY A 450 37.25 -33.28 33.33
C GLY A 450 38.00 -33.47 32.00
N SER A 451 39.29 -33.12 32.04
CA SER A 451 40.45 -33.75 31.36
C SER A 451 40.68 -33.60 29.85
N THR A 452 41.66 -32.76 29.53
CA THR A 452 42.65 -32.98 28.45
C THR A 452 43.62 -34.12 28.83
N PRO A 453 44.25 -34.80 27.85
CA PRO A 453 45.69 -34.53 27.63
C PRO A 453 46.19 -34.61 26.16
N TYR A 454 46.96 -33.58 25.79
CA TYR A 454 48.24 -33.53 25.06
C TYR A 454 48.62 -34.54 23.93
N GLY A 455 49.03 -33.99 22.78
CA GLY A 455 49.92 -34.65 21.79
C GLY A 455 49.94 -34.00 20.38
N PRO A 456 51.08 -33.49 19.86
CA PRO A 456 51.15 -32.69 18.62
C PRO A 456 51.61 -33.51 17.39
N GLN A 457 51.06 -33.25 16.19
CA GLN A 457 51.76 -33.26 14.89
C GLN A 457 50.79 -33.18 13.69
N GLY A 458 51.17 -32.39 12.68
CA GLY A 458 50.71 -32.57 11.29
C GLY A 458 49.73 -31.51 10.76
N MET A 459 50.23 -30.29 10.51
CA MET A 459 49.53 -29.30 9.69
C MET A 459 49.61 -29.75 8.21
N GLY A 460 48.71 -30.64 7.82
CA GLY A 460 48.45 -30.98 6.42
C GLY A 460 47.42 -30.01 5.86
N SER A 461 47.81 -29.23 4.85
CA SER A 461 46.90 -28.43 4.02
C SER A 461 45.99 -29.36 3.22
N GLY A 462 44.94 -29.86 3.88
CA GLY A 462 43.80 -30.48 3.23
C GLY A 462 42.73 -29.42 3.09
N VAL A 463 42.46 -28.98 1.86
CA VAL A 463 41.17 -28.36 1.52
C VAL A 463 40.15 -29.48 1.73
N SER A 464 39.66 -29.58 2.97
CA SER A 464 39.10 -30.82 3.51
C SER A 464 37.81 -31.17 2.77
N ALA A 465 37.54 -32.46 2.62
CA ALA A 465 36.30 -33.01 2.07
C ALA A 465 35.02 -32.37 2.67
N MET A 466 35.13 -31.73 3.83
CA MET A 466 34.10 -30.94 4.51
C MET A 466 33.69 -29.65 3.78
N ASN A 467 34.61 -28.96 3.08
CA ASN A 467 34.26 -27.78 2.27
C ASN A 467 33.64 -28.19 0.93
N ALA A 468 34.13 -29.28 0.32
CA ALA A 468 33.53 -29.87 -0.86
C ALA A 468 32.12 -30.42 -0.57
N SER A 469 31.92 -31.08 0.58
CA SER A 469 30.60 -31.57 1.00
C SER A 469 29.62 -30.44 1.33
N ARG A 470 30.08 -29.31 1.91
CA ARG A 470 29.25 -28.11 2.10
C ARG A 470 28.88 -27.42 0.80
N GLN A 471 29.80 -27.36 -0.16
CA GLN A 471 29.52 -26.80 -1.48
C GLN A 471 28.53 -27.69 -2.26
N GLN A 472 28.66 -29.01 -2.14
CA GLN A 472 27.72 -29.98 -2.72
C GLN A 472 26.34 -29.94 -2.03
N GLN A 473 26.30 -29.85 -0.70
CA GLN A 473 25.04 -29.67 0.02
C GLN A 473 24.36 -28.34 -0.32
N GLY A 474 25.13 -27.27 -0.48
CA GLY A 474 24.63 -25.97 -0.93
C GLY A 474 24.07 -26.01 -2.36
N SER A 475 24.71 -26.76 -3.27
CA SER A 475 24.21 -26.93 -4.63
C SER A 475 22.95 -27.80 -4.68
N GLU A 476 22.86 -28.85 -3.86
CA GLU A 476 21.65 -29.69 -3.71
C GLU A 476 20.46 -28.89 -3.15
N ILE A 477 20.67 -28.08 -2.11
CA ILE A 477 19.64 -27.18 -1.56
C ILE A 477 19.19 -26.16 -2.61
N ALA A 478 20.12 -25.56 -3.35
CA ALA A 478 19.81 -24.63 -4.43
C ALA A 478 19.00 -25.31 -5.55
N GLN A 479 19.32 -26.56 -5.90
CA GLN A 479 18.56 -27.35 -6.87
C GLN A 479 17.14 -27.65 -6.38
N ILE A 480 16.95 -27.98 -5.10
CA ILE A 480 15.62 -28.20 -4.50
C ILE A 480 14.78 -26.94 -4.60
N HIS A 481 15.32 -25.79 -4.21
CA HIS A 481 14.62 -24.50 -4.34
C HIS A 481 14.28 -24.18 -5.80
N MET A 482 15.20 -24.43 -6.73
CA MET A 482 14.96 -24.23 -8.16
C MET A 482 13.84 -25.14 -8.68
N GLN A 483 13.84 -26.43 -8.32
CA GLN A 483 12.82 -27.39 -8.74
C GLN A 483 11.42 -27.04 -8.21
N GLU A 484 11.30 -26.70 -6.93
CA GLU A 484 10.02 -26.34 -6.33
C GLU A 484 9.49 -25.02 -6.90
N ARG A 485 10.36 -24.03 -7.14
CA ARG A 485 9.99 -22.78 -7.83
C ARG A 485 9.54 -23.03 -9.27
N ALA A 486 10.24 -23.89 -10.02
CA ALA A 486 9.86 -24.23 -11.40
C ALA A 486 8.50 -24.94 -11.46
N ARG A 487 8.21 -25.84 -10.52
CA ARG A 487 6.90 -26.51 -10.41
C ARG A 487 5.79 -25.51 -10.07
N GLY A 488 6.04 -24.62 -9.11
CA GLY A 488 5.10 -23.55 -8.77
C GLY A 488 4.83 -22.62 -9.96
N ALA A 489 5.88 -22.23 -10.68
CA ALA A 489 5.78 -21.31 -11.82
C ALA A 489 4.99 -21.93 -12.97
N LYS A 490 5.24 -23.21 -13.27
CA LYS A 490 4.44 -23.96 -14.25
C LYS A 490 2.97 -23.99 -13.86
N SER A 491 2.67 -24.32 -12.60
CA SER A 491 1.28 -24.41 -12.12
C SER A 491 0.56 -23.06 -12.22
N LEU A 492 1.25 -21.96 -11.93
CA LEU A 492 0.70 -20.61 -12.12
C LEU A 492 0.46 -20.30 -13.60
N GLY A 493 1.39 -20.66 -14.49
CA GLY A 493 1.22 -20.48 -15.93
C GLY A 493 0.02 -21.27 -16.48
N ASP A 494 -0.17 -22.50 -16.02
CA ASP A 494 -1.32 -23.34 -16.39
C ASP A 494 -2.65 -22.69 -15.91
N ILE A 495 -2.66 -22.12 -14.70
CA ILE A 495 -3.83 -21.39 -14.16
C ILE A 495 -4.13 -20.13 -15.00
N TRP A 496 -3.14 -19.33 -15.36
CA TRP A 496 -3.37 -18.14 -16.18
C TRP A 496 -3.86 -18.47 -17.58
N SER A 497 -3.33 -19.53 -18.21
CA SER A 497 -3.86 -20.00 -19.49
C SER A 497 -5.34 -20.41 -19.39
N GLN A 498 -5.75 -21.00 -18.26
CA GLN A 498 -7.17 -21.28 -18.01
C GLN A 498 -7.99 -20.00 -17.82
N ILE A 499 -7.49 -19.03 -17.03
CA ILE A 499 -8.15 -17.73 -16.83
C ILE A 499 -8.36 -17.01 -18.15
N GLU A 500 -7.35 -16.96 -19.03
CA GLU A 500 -7.46 -16.35 -20.36
C GLU A 500 -8.57 -17.01 -21.20
N GLY A 501 -8.62 -18.35 -21.21
CA GLY A 501 -9.63 -19.12 -21.93
C GLY A 501 -11.05 -18.85 -21.43
N GLU A 502 -11.24 -18.86 -20.10
CA GLU A 502 -12.53 -18.58 -19.46
C GLU A 502 -12.96 -17.12 -19.65
N THR A 503 -12.02 -16.16 -19.54
CA THR A 503 -12.26 -14.74 -19.80
C THR A 503 -12.74 -14.52 -21.23
N ALA A 504 -12.06 -15.11 -22.21
CA ALA A 504 -12.46 -15.02 -23.62
C ALA A 504 -13.83 -15.67 -23.89
N ALA A 505 -14.19 -16.73 -23.14
CA ALA A 505 -15.51 -17.35 -23.23
C ALA A 505 -16.60 -16.44 -22.63
N MET A 506 -16.36 -15.87 -21.45
CA MET A 506 -17.30 -14.95 -20.80
C MET A 506 -17.53 -13.70 -21.65
N ARG A 507 -16.47 -13.11 -22.21
CA ARG A 507 -16.58 -11.97 -23.15
C ARG A 507 -17.53 -12.28 -24.31
N ARG A 508 -17.34 -13.43 -24.96
CA ARG A 508 -18.21 -13.86 -26.09
C ARG A 508 -19.66 -14.05 -25.65
N GLN A 509 -19.89 -14.62 -24.47
CA GLN A 509 -21.23 -14.77 -23.91
C GLN A 509 -21.90 -13.40 -23.69
N LEU A 510 -21.19 -12.44 -23.10
CA LEU A 510 -21.71 -11.08 -22.86
C LEU A 510 -21.99 -10.32 -24.16
N VAL A 511 -21.07 -10.36 -25.12
CA VAL A 511 -21.27 -9.75 -26.45
C VAL A 511 -22.51 -10.31 -27.14
N ASN A 512 -22.71 -11.63 -27.09
CA ASN A 512 -23.90 -12.27 -27.66
C ASN A 512 -25.19 -11.89 -26.92
N LYS A 513 -25.14 -11.81 -25.57
CA LYS A 513 -26.29 -11.52 -24.72
C LYS A 513 -26.77 -10.07 -24.85
N TYR A 514 -25.83 -9.12 -24.96
CA TYR A 514 -26.14 -7.69 -24.97
C TYR A 514 -26.03 -7.03 -26.34
N SER A 515 -25.47 -7.71 -27.35
CA SER A 515 -25.15 -7.12 -28.66
C SER A 515 -24.33 -5.82 -28.54
N ALA A 516 -23.44 -5.79 -27.56
CA ALA A 516 -22.60 -4.66 -27.20
C ALA A 516 -21.15 -5.13 -27.04
N ASP A 517 -20.20 -4.22 -27.26
CA ASP A 517 -18.78 -4.53 -27.08
C ASP A 517 -18.41 -4.48 -25.59
N PHE A 518 -17.53 -5.40 -25.20
CA PHE A 518 -16.90 -5.49 -23.89
C PHE A 518 -15.42 -5.51 -24.19
N LYS A 519 -14.69 -4.45 -23.85
CA LYS A 519 -13.30 -4.29 -24.31
C LYS A 519 -12.32 -4.95 -23.36
#